data_AF-A0A087BB62-F1
#
_entry.id   AF-A0A087BB62-F1
#
_cell.length_a   1.000
_cell.length_b   1.000
_cell.length_c   1.000
_cell.angle_alpha   90.00
_cell.angle_beta   90.00
_cell.angle_gamma   90.00
#
_symmetry.space_group_name_H-M   'P 1'
#
loop_
_entity.id
_entity.type
_entity.pdbx_description
1 polymer ?
#
loop_
_entity_poly.entity_id
_entity_poly.type
_entity_poly.pdbx_seq_one_letter_code
_entity_poly.pdbx_strand_id
1 'polypeptide(L)'
;MLRQNAGMTAEDLAEKMRDRGFRWNTVTVSKIENGERQLKLEESAAMMQCVGMGAEDLPKLFGTGLDFKISRQANIVEWSHNDLNRHIAHFRHLRDELAEIVAEAEGSNNVSEEKLQHAKEVLGRSSNEEIVKQVKDGLGGWFVKW
;
A
#
# COMPACT_ATOMS: atom_id res chain seq x y z
N MET A 1 7.39 -9.41 8.09
CA MET A 1 6.85 -10.76 8.40
C MET A 1 7.82 -11.73 9.10
N LEU A 2 9.12 -11.43 9.28
CA LEU A 2 10.00 -12.13 10.25
C LEU A 2 10.49 -11.18 11.35
N ARG A 3 11.01 -10.02 10.95
CA ARG A 3 11.36 -8.94 11.89
C ARG A 3 10.17 -8.47 12.73
N GLN A 4 8.98 -8.41 12.14
CA GLN A 4 7.75 -8.01 12.84
C GLN A 4 7.36 -9.04 13.90
N ASN A 5 7.55 -10.33 13.63
CA ASN A 5 7.31 -11.40 14.61
C ASN A 5 8.33 -11.34 15.76
N ALA A 6 9.54 -10.84 15.47
CA ALA A 6 10.57 -10.53 16.46
C ALA A 6 10.43 -9.13 17.09
N GLY A 7 9.35 -8.38 16.81
CA GLY A 7 9.11 -7.05 17.36
C GLY A 7 10.07 -5.95 16.87
N MET A 8 10.74 -6.15 15.74
CA MET A 8 11.77 -5.25 15.20
C MET A 8 11.26 -4.34 14.08
N THR A 9 11.68 -3.07 14.12
CA THR A 9 11.51 -2.12 13.02
C THR A 9 12.46 -2.44 11.85
N ALA A 10 12.25 -1.79 10.70
CA ALA A 10 13.15 -1.94 9.55
C ALA A 10 14.52 -1.31 9.82
N GLU A 11 14.57 -0.24 10.62
CA GLU A 11 15.82 0.40 11.03
C GLU A 11 16.60 -0.52 11.97
N ASP A 12 15.95 -1.13 12.96
CA ASP A 12 16.60 -2.05 13.90
C ASP A 12 17.24 -3.24 13.18
N LEU A 13 16.55 -3.81 12.18
CA LEU A 13 17.11 -4.91 11.41
C LEU A 13 18.28 -4.45 10.54
N ALA A 14 18.17 -3.28 9.89
CA ALA A 14 19.24 -2.74 9.09
C ALA A 14 20.49 -2.46 9.93
N GLU A 15 20.31 -1.90 11.13
CA GLU A 15 21.39 -1.64 12.09
C GLU A 15 22.09 -2.94 12.52
N LYS A 16 21.34 -3.93 13.01
CA LYS A 16 21.94 -5.22 13.41
C LYS A 16 22.67 -5.93 12.27
N MET A 17 22.23 -5.73 11.02
CA MET A 17 22.91 -6.27 9.84
C MET A 17 24.16 -5.48 9.48
N ARG A 18 24.17 -4.15 9.67
CA ARG A 18 25.38 -3.32 9.55
C ARG A 18 26.44 -3.71 10.57
N ASP A 19 26.05 -3.98 11.80
CA ASP A 19 26.96 -4.44 12.86
C ASP A 19 27.65 -5.76 12.49
N ARG A 20 27.01 -6.56 11.64
CA ARG A 20 27.54 -7.82 11.10
C ARG A 20 28.30 -7.65 9.78
N GLY A 21 28.57 -6.40 9.37
CA GLY A 21 29.36 -6.07 8.18
C GLY A 21 28.56 -5.98 6.87
N PHE A 22 27.23 -6.10 6.91
CA PHE A 22 26.40 -6.00 5.72
C PHE A 22 25.96 -4.56 5.47
N ARG A 23 26.03 -4.10 4.22
CA ARG A 23 25.63 -2.72 3.85
C ARG A 23 24.11 -2.58 3.72
N TRP A 24 23.38 -2.85 4.79
CA TRP A 24 21.92 -2.76 4.83
C TRP A 24 21.45 -1.39 5.31
N ASN A 25 20.39 -0.92 4.68
CA ASN A 25 19.59 0.22 5.10
C ASN A 25 18.11 -0.17 5.00
N THR A 26 17.21 0.71 5.47
CA THR A 26 15.75 0.48 5.42
C THR A 26 15.24 0.19 4.02
N VAL A 27 15.82 0.82 2.99
CA VAL A 27 15.50 0.53 1.58
C VAL A 27 15.88 -0.91 1.20
N THR A 28 17.04 -1.39 1.66
CA THR A 28 17.50 -2.76 1.43
C THR A 28 16.57 -3.78 2.09
N VAL A 29 16.15 -3.49 3.32
CA VAL A 29 15.15 -4.31 4.04
C VAL A 29 13.84 -4.35 3.27
N SER A 30 13.31 -3.20 2.85
CA SER A 30 12.08 -3.11 2.06
C SER A 30 12.17 -3.90 0.75
N LYS A 31 13.26 -3.74 -0.02
CA LYS A 31 13.49 -4.49 -1.27
C LYS A 31 13.55 -6.01 -1.04
N ILE A 32 14.15 -6.47 0.06
CA ILE A 32 14.14 -7.89 0.40
C ILE A 32 12.74 -8.36 0.79
N GLU A 33 12.04 -7.61 1.66
CA GLU A 33 10.68 -7.96 2.14
C GLU A 33 9.67 -8.01 0.98
N ASN A 34 9.85 -7.18 -0.06
CA ASN A 34 9.00 -7.17 -1.25
C ASN A 34 9.46 -8.15 -2.36
N GLY A 35 10.60 -8.83 -2.15
CA GLY A 35 11.19 -9.76 -3.12
C GLY A 35 11.82 -9.09 -4.35
N GLU A 36 12.06 -7.77 -4.30
CA GLU A 36 12.75 -7.01 -5.34
C GLU A 36 14.27 -7.22 -5.30
N ARG A 37 14.81 -7.61 -4.14
CA ARG A 37 16.21 -7.97 -3.96
C ARG A 37 16.32 -9.37 -3.36
N GLN A 38 17.10 -10.22 -4.02
CA GLN A 38 17.44 -11.54 -3.47
C GLN A 38 18.39 -11.43 -2.28
N LEU A 39 18.13 -12.23 -1.26
CA LEU A 39 18.94 -12.38 -0.06
C LEU A 39 20.06 -13.40 -0.35
N LYS A 40 21.33 -13.02 -0.15
CA LYS A 40 22.43 -13.99 -0.26
C LYS A 40 22.42 -14.96 0.92
N LEU A 41 22.99 -16.15 0.76
CA LEU A 41 23.01 -17.18 1.81
C LEU A 41 23.68 -16.72 3.11
N GLU A 42 24.78 -15.98 3.02
CA GLU A 42 25.47 -15.42 4.18
C GLU A 42 24.61 -14.34 4.88
N GLU A 43 23.90 -13.53 4.08
CA GLU A 43 22.97 -12.52 4.60
C GLU A 43 21.77 -13.17 5.27
N SER A 44 21.26 -14.30 4.75
CA SER A 44 20.12 -15.01 5.32
C SER A 44 20.48 -15.64 6.66
N ALA A 45 21.64 -16.28 6.78
CA ALA A 45 22.12 -16.83 8.04
C ALA A 45 22.31 -15.74 9.11
N ALA A 46 22.91 -14.60 8.75
CA ALA A 46 23.10 -13.47 9.64
C ALA A 46 21.76 -12.82 10.05
N MET A 47 20.84 -12.65 9.10
CA MET A 47 19.51 -12.08 9.35
C MET A 47 18.70 -12.94 10.32
N MET A 48 18.75 -14.27 10.18
CA MET A 48 18.10 -15.20 11.10
C MET A 48 18.58 -15.02 12.54
N GLN A 49 19.88 -14.90 12.75
CA GLN A 49 20.43 -14.64 14.08
C GLN A 49 19.95 -13.29 14.64
N CYS A 50 19.80 -12.27 13.80
CA CYS A 50 19.28 -10.95 14.22
C CYS A 50 17.85 -11.02 14.75
N VAL A 51 17.02 -11.90 14.18
CA VAL A 51 15.61 -12.10 14.55
C VAL A 51 15.41 -13.26 15.54
N GLY A 52 16.50 -13.82 16.09
CA GLY A 52 16.44 -14.86 17.12
C GLY A 52 16.12 -16.26 16.60
N MET A 53 16.40 -16.55 15.33
CA MET A 53 16.19 -17.86 14.70
C MET A 53 17.52 -18.59 14.52
N GLY A 54 17.51 -19.90 14.78
CA GLY A 54 18.67 -20.78 14.60
C GLY A 54 18.72 -21.43 13.21
N ALA A 55 19.81 -22.12 12.88
CA ALA A 55 19.95 -22.82 11.59
C ALA A 55 18.90 -23.93 11.39
N GLU A 56 18.37 -24.47 12.48
CA GLU A 56 17.25 -25.40 12.55
C GLU A 56 15.92 -24.79 12.07
N ASP A 57 15.79 -23.47 12.10
CA ASP A 57 14.61 -22.75 11.63
C ASP A 57 14.71 -22.38 10.14
N LEU A 58 15.85 -22.65 9.51
CA LEU A 58 16.14 -22.31 8.12
C LEU A 58 15.09 -22.94 7.17
N PRO A 59 14.64 -24.20 7.35
CA PRO A 59 13.54 -24.78 6.59
C PRO A 59 12.21 -24.01 6.68
N LYS A 60 11.95 -23.28 7.79
CA LYS A 60 10.74 -22.46 7.94
C LYS A 60 10.77 -21.21 7.06
N LEU A 61 11.95 -20.79 6.61
CA LEU A 61 12.12 -19.72 5.63
C LEU A 61 11.89 -20.20 4.20
N PHE A 62 12.15 -21.48 3.95
CA PHE A 62 11.80 -22.15 2.71
C PHE A 62 10.40 -22.72 2.82
N GLY A 63 9.41 -21.83 2.98
CA GLY A 63 8.07 -22.14 2.49
C GLY A 63 8.20 -22.64 1.04
N THR A 64 7.31 -23.53 0.62
CA THR A 64 7.35 -24.01 -0.76
C THR A 64 7.36 -22.80 -1.70
N GLY A 65 7.93 -22.92 -2.90
CA GLY A 65 7.95 -21.80 -3.85
C GLY A 65 6.54 -21.22 -4.12
N LEU A 66 5.49 -21.98 -3.79
CA LEU A 66 4.10 -21.54 -3.80
C LEU A 66 3.73 -20.67 -2.58
N ASP A 67 4.13 -21.02 -1.36
CA ASP A 67 3.86 -20.24 -0.14
C ASP A 67 4.45 -18.82 -0.21
N PHE A 68 5.67 -18.69 -0.77
CA PHE A 68 6.28 -17.38 -0.99
C PHE A 68 5.50 -16.57 -2.04
N LYS A 69 5.09 -17.20 -3.15
CA LYS A 69 4.29 -16.54 -4.19
C LYS A 69 2.94 -16.09 -3.64
N ILE A 70 2.25 -16.93 -2.88
CA ILE A 70 0.97 -16.60 -2.24
C ILE A 70 1.16 -15.43 -1.27
N SER A 71 2.12 -15.53 -0.35
CA SER A 71 2.36 -14.48 0.65
C SER A 71 2.72 -13.14 0.01
N ARG A 72 3.57 -13.16 -1.03
CA ARG A 72 3.93 -11.95 -1.77
C ARG A 72 2.71 -11.32 -2.45
N GLN A 73 1.92 -12.12 -3.16
CA GLN A 73 0.74 -11.59 -3.86
C GLN A 73 -0.32 -11.10 -2.88
N ALA A 74 -0.54 -11.80 -1.77
CA ALA A 74 -1.44 -11.36 -0.70
C ALA A 74 -1.03 -9.99 -0.15
N ASN A 75 0.25 -9.79 0.18
CA ASN A 75 0.76 -8.51 0.67
C ASN A 75 0.60 -7.38 -0.36
N ILE A 76 0.86 -7.66 -1.64
CA ILE A 76 0.69 -6.67 -2.73
C ILE A 76 -0.76 -6.25 -2.84
N VAL A 77 -1.69 -7.21 -2.80
CA VAL A 77 -3.14 -6.95 -2.84
C VAL A 77 -3.56 -6.12 -1.62
N GLU A 78 -3.11 -6.49 -0.42
CA GLU A 78 -3.44 -5.76 0.81
C GLU A 78 -2.91 -4.32 0.78
N TRP A 79 -1.66 -4.12 0.34
CA TRP A 79 -1.10 -2.78 0.18
C TRP A 79 -1.87 -1.95 -0.83
N SER A 80 -2.18 -2.53 -1.99
CA SER A 80 -2.94 -1.86 -3.05
C SER A 80 -4.36 -1.50 -2.58
N HIS A 81 -4.99 -2.37 -1.78
CA HIS A 81 -6.29 -2.11 -1.18
C HIS A 81 -6.24 -0.94 -0.20
N ASN A 82 -5.24 -0.90 0.68
CA ASN A 82 -5.06 0.18 1.64
C ASN A 82 -4.75 1.52 0.95
N ASP A 83 -3.95 1.49 -0.11
CA ASP A 83 -3.62 2.66 -0.92
C ASP A 83 -4.86 3.20 -1.66
N LEU A 84 -5.64 2.32 -2.28
CA LEU A 84 -6.92 2.67 -2.91
C LEU A 84 -7.88 3.31 -1.90
N ASN A 85 -8.01 2.73 -0.70
CA ASN A 85 -8.87 3.30 0.35
C ASN A 85 -8.42 4.70 0.78
N ARG A 86 -7.11 4.94 0.86
CA ARG A 86 -6.55 6.27 1.15
C ARG A 86 -6.90 7.26 0.04
N HIS A 87 -6.73 6.87 -1.21
CA HIS A 87 -7.07 7.70 -2.36
C HIS A 87 -8.57 8.00 -2.43
N ILE A 88 -9.43 7.02 -2.14
CA ILE A 88 -10.89 7.22 -2.05
C ILE A 88 -11.24 8.21 -0.94
N ALA A 89 -10.64 8.08 0.25
CA ALA A 89 -10.89 9.00 1.35
C ALA A 89 -10.45 10.42 1.01
N HIS A 90 -9.26 10.59 0.43
CA HIS A 90 -8.75 11.88 0.01
C HIS A 90 -9.61 12.51 -1.08
N PHE A 91 -10.04 11.73 -2.07
CA PHE A 91 -10.94 12.18 -3.12
C PHE A 91 -12.27 12.68 -2.55
N ARG A 92 -12.88 11.94 -1.62
CA ARG A 92 -14.12 12.35 -0.95
C ARG A 92 -13.96 13.67 -0.22
N HIS A 93 -12.84 13.83 0.51
CA HIS A 93 -12.53 15.07 1.21
C HIS A 93 -12.43 16.26 0.24
N LEU A 94 -11.66 16.15 -0.85
CA LEU A 94 -11.54 17.22 -1.86
C LEU A 94 -12.88 17.56 -2.53
N ARG A 95 -13.73 16.55 -2.76
CA ARG A 95 -15.07 16.77 -3.30
C ARG A 95 -15.94 17.56 -2.32
N ASP A 96 -15.92 17.18 -1.04
CA ASP A 96 -16.71 17.85 -0.01
C ASP A 96 -16.25 19.30 0.18
N GLU A 97 -14.93 19.56 0.18
CA GLU A 97 -14.36 20.92 0.15
C GLU A 97 -14.83 21.72 -1.08
N LEU A 98 -14.81 21.12 -2.27
CA LEU A 98 -15.29 21.80 -3.49
C LEU A 98 -16.79 22.12 -3.39
N ALA A 99 -17.60 21.24 -2.80
CA ALA A 99 -19.02 21.48 -2.60
C ALA A 99 -19.27 22.67 -1.66
N GLU A 100 -18.50 22.79 -0.59
CA GLU A 100 -18.55 23.94 0.33
C GLU A 100 -18.17 25.24 -0.39
N ILE A 101 -17.07 25.24 -1.14
CA ILE A 101 -16.62 26.41 -1.93
C ILE A 101 -17.68 26.84 -2.95
N VAL A 102 -18.32 25.88 -3.64
CA VAL A 102 -19.40 26.18 -4.60
C VAL A 102 -20.60 26.79 -3.89
N ALA A 103 -21.01 26.25 -2.74
CA ALA A 103 -22.13 26.78 -1.97
C ALA A 103 -21.87 28.21 -1.46
N GLU A 104 -20.64 28.52 -1.06
CA GLU A 104 -20.24 29.89 -0.68
C GLU A 104 -20.18 30.85 -1.88
N ALA A 105 -19.77 30.35 -3.05
CA ALA A 105 -19.70 31.14 -4.28
C ALA A 105 -21.09 31.45 -4.86
N GLU A 106 -22.08 30.58 -4.64
CA GLU A 106 -23.48 30.79 -5.01
C GLU A 106 -24.10 31.93 -4.17
N GLY A 107 -23.97 33.16 -4.67
CA GLY A 107 -24.42 34.39 -3.99
C GLY A 107 -23.35 35.47 -3.91
N SER A 108 -22.12 35.15 -4.30
CA SER A 108 -21.00 36.09 -4.40
C SER A 108 -20.81 36.56 -5.85
N ASN A 109 -20.66 37.86 -6.07
CA ASN A 109 -20.33 38.43 -7.39
C ASN A 109 -18.85 38.25 -7.79
N ASN A 110 -18.05 37.57 -6.97
CA ASN A 110 -16.59 37.49 -7.15
C ASN A 110 -16.12 36.25 -7.92
N VAL A 111 -17.03 35.38 -8.37
CA VAL A 111 -16.69 34.17 -9.14
C VAL A 111 -17.40 34.21 -10.49
N SER A 112 -16.70 33.87 -11.57
CA SER A 112 -17.31 33.82 -12.89
C SER A 112 -18.27 32.63 -13.02
N GLU A 113 -19.38 32.83 -13.71
CA GLU A 113 -20.40 31.81 -13.96
C GLU A 113 -19.79 30.54 -14.61
N GLU A 114 -18.83 30.69 -15.52
CA GLU A 114 -18.12 29.56 -16.15
C GLU A 114 -17.38 28.66 -15.14
N LYS A 115 -16.75 29.25 -14.12
CA LYS A 115 -16.03 28.48 -13.09
C LYS A 115 -16.99 27.75 -12.16
N LEU A 116 -18.09 28.42 -11.78
CA LEU A 116 -19.18 27.84 -10.99
C LEU A 116 -19.83 26.66 -11.72
N GLN A 117 -20.14 26.84 -13.00
CA GLN A 117 -20.73 25.78 -13.83
C GLN A 117 -19.78 24.59 -13.99
N HIS A 118 -18.49 24.83 -14.25
CA HIS A 118 -17.50 23.76 -14.33
C HIS A 118 -17.38 22.97 -13.02
N ALA A 119 -17.33 23.66 -11.88
CA ALA A 119 -17.25 23.01 -10.57
C ALA A 119 -18.48 22.14 -10.28
N LYS A 120 -19.69 22.61 -10.60
CA LYS A 120 -20.94 21.84 -10.49
C LYS A 120 -20.93 20.59 -11.36
N GLU A 121 -20.43 20.68 -12.59
CA GLU A 121 -20.30 19.51 -13.46
C GLU A 121 -19.33 18.47 -12.89
N VAL A 122 -18.20 18.91 -12.31
CA VAL A 122 -17.23 18.02 -11.66
C VAL A 122 -17.86 17.33 -10.43
N LEU A 123 -18.61 18.07 -9.61
CA LEU A 123 -19.36 17.52 -8.47
C LEU A 123 -20.41 16.50 -8.92
N GLY A 124 -21.14 16.78 -10.01
CA GLY A 124 -22.13 15.86 -10.57
C GLY A 124 -21.51 14.53 -11.04
N ARG A 125 -20.35 14.58 -11.70
CA ARG A 125 -19.61 13.38 -12.15
C ARG A 125 -18.95 12.60 -11.01
N SER A 126 -18.79 13.23 -9.84
CA SER A 126 -18.15 12.65 -8.65
C SER A 126 -19.14 12.25 -7.55
N SER A 127 -20.41 12.07 -7.93
CA SER A 127 -21.44 11.56 -7.01
C SER A 127 -21.07 10.16 -6.49
N ASN A 128 -21.46 9.86 -5.25
CA ASN A 128 -21.22 8.54 -4.67
C ASN A 128 -21.84 7.41 -5.52
N GLU A 129 -22.94 7.68 -6.22
CA GLU A 129 -23.63 6.72 -7.09
C GLU A 129 -22.81 6.39 -8.35
N GLU A 130 -22.23 7.39 -9.02
CA GLU A 130 -21.44 7.18 -10.22
C GLU A 130 -20.10 6.50 -9.89
N ILE A 131 -19.49 6.82 -8.73
CA ILE A 131 -18.28 6.15 -8.23
C ILE A 131 -18.58 4.68 -7.92
N VAL A 132 -19.68 4.39 -7.21
CA VAL A 132 -20.08 3.01 -6.90
C VAL A 132 -20.38 2.23 -8.17
N LYS A 133 -21.00 2.85 -9.17
CA LYS A 133 -21.26 2.25 -10.48
C LYS A 133 -19.95 1.93 -11.22
N GLN A 134 -19.01 2.87 -11.32
CA GLN A 134 -17.71 2.63 -11.96
C GLN A 134 -16.89 1.54 -11.27
N VAL A 135 -16.90 1.50 -9.94
CA VAL A 135 -16.25 0.44 -9.16
C VAL A 135 -16.92 -0.91 -9.39
N LYS A 136 -18.25 -0.96 -9.42
CA LYS A 136 -19.02 -2.19 -9.73
C LYS A 136 -18.79 -2.67 -11.16
N ASP A 137 -18.74 -1.79 -12.14
CA ASP A 137 -18.50 -2.14 -13.54
C ASP A 137 -17.06 -2.63 -13.74
N GLY A 138 -16.09 -2.04 -13.03
CA GLY A 138 -14.69 -2.49 -13.03
C GLY A 138 -14.46 -3.82 -12.31
N LEU A 139 -15.18 -4.08 -11.20
CA LEU A 139 -15.09 -5.34 -10.42
C LEU A 139 -16.00 -6.46 -10.96
N GLY A 140 -17.08 -6.11 -11.66
CA GLY A 140 -18.08 -7.03 -12.20
C GLY A 140 -17.55 -7.98 -13.27
N GLY A 141 -16.38 -7.70 -13.84
CA GLY A 141 -15.66 -8.61 -14.75
C GLY A 141 -14.93 -9.77 -14.05
N TRP A 142 -14.76 -9.73 -12.72
CA TRP A 142 -13.97 -10.72 -11.98
C TRP A 142 -14.79 -11.77 -11.22
N PHE A 143 -16.11 -11.57 -11.04
CA PHE A 143 -16.98 -12.58 -10.46
C PHE A 143 -17.51 -13.53 -11.55
N VAL A 144 -16.62 -14.35 -12.10
CA VAL A 144 -17.04 -15.61 -12.74
C VAL A 144 -17.32 -16.62 -11.63
N LYS A 145 -18.62 -16.87 -11.45
CA LYS A 145 -19.29 -18.03 -10.83
C LYS A 145 -18.38 -19.06 -10.13
N TRP A 146 -18.56 -19.18 -8.82
CA TRP A 146 -18.35 -20.45 -8.10
C TRP A 146 -19.62 -21.29 -8.21
#